data_AF-A0A1J0AFE7-F1
#
_entry.id   AF-A0A1J0AFE7-F1
#
_cell.length_a   1.000
_cell.length_b   1.000
_cell.length_c   1.000
_cell.angle_alpha   90.00
_cell.angle_beta   90.00
_cell.angle_gamma   90.00
#
_symmetry.space_group_name_H-M   'P 1'
#
loop_
_entity.id
_entity.type
_entity.pdbx_description
1 polymer ?
#
loop_
_entity_poly.entity_id
_entity_poly.type
_entity_poly.pdbx_seq_one_letter_code
_entity_poly.pdbx_strand_id
1 'polypeptide(L)'
;MGISALGENSIRTPLKIGRGGTAPVLGSVELLFANCVILLYNRAIQLNPKDTIPYNNRGYAKNKLGNYRGAIQDLDPAIQLYPGFAAAYFWRGVTSLKLGDRYSAKTDLLKAKELYQSRGDTESVATVESWLTDL
;
A
#
# COMPACT_ATOMS: atom_id res chain seq x y z
N MET A 1 -22.72 -25.41 -40.60
CA MET A 1 -22.70 -25.03 -39.16
C MET A 1 -21.31 -25.40 -38.65
N GLY A 2 -20.30 -24.54 -38.54
CA GLY A 2 -20.31 -23.10 -38.30
C GLY A 2 -19.98 -22.79 -36.84
N ILE A 3 -18.79 -23.20 -36.35
CA ILE A 3 -17.89 -22.37 -35.53
C ILE A 3 -16.49 -22.98 -35.48
N SER A 4 -15.54 -22.08 -35.65
CA SER A 4 -14.11 -22.22 -35.84
C SER A 4 -13.33 -21.99 -34.54
N ALA A 5 -12.28 -22.78 -34.36
CA ALA A 5 -10.93 -22.48 -33.87
C ALA A 5 -10.65 -21.48 -32.72
N LEU A 6 -9.50 -21.75 -32.10
CA LEU A 6 -8.66 -20.94 -31.20
C LEU A 6 -9.04 -21.12 -29.72
N GLY A 7 -8.24 -21.70 -28.83
CA GLY A 7 -6.78 -21.79 -28.81
C GLY A 7 -6.27 -21.17 -27.50
N GLU A 8 -6.82 -21.57 -26.35
CA GLU A 8 -6.41 -21.03 -25.05
C GLU A 8 -5.44 -21.98 -24.36
N ASN A 9 -4.27 -22.19 -24.95
CA ASN A 9 -3.16 -22.72 -24.15
C ASN A 9 -1.81 -22.35 -24.75
N SER A 10 -1.45 -21.08 -24.67
CA SER A 10 -0.04 -20.67 -24.69
C SER A 10 0.15 -19.21 -24.30
N ILE A 11 0.95 -19.06 -23.23
CA ILE A 11 1.84 -17.93 -22.93
C ILE A 11 1.15 -16.63 -22.47
N ARG A 12 1.09 -16.46 -21.15
CA ARG A 12 1.63 -15.25 -20.53
C ARG A 12 2.55 -15.66 -19.39
N THR A 13 3.83 -15.74 -19.73
CA THR A 13 4.92 -15.75 -18.76
C THR A 13 4.71 -14.62 -17.74
N PRO A 14 4.86 -14.86 -16.44
CA PRO A 14 4.84 -13.78 -15.48
C PRO A 14 6.08 -12.91 -15.74
N LEU A 15 5.85 -11.66 -16.14
CA LEU A 15 6.86 -10.62 -16.04
C LEU A 15 7.24 -10.55 -14.55
N LYS A 16 8.47 -10.94 -14.19
CA LYS A 16 8.99 -10.78 -12.84
C LYS A 16 9.17 -9.29 -12.57
N ILE A 17 8.11 -8.65 -12.06
CA ILE A 17 8.20 -7.36 -11.41
C ILE A 17 8.41 -7.64 -9.91
N GLY A 18 9.42 -7.00 -9.32
CA GLY A 18 9.89 -7.22 -7.95
C GLY A 18 8.80 -7.21 -6.89
N ARG A 19 9.10 -7.88 -5.76
CA ARG A 19 8.24 -8.19 -4.61
C ARG A 19 7.23 -7.09 -4.26
N GLY A 20 6.08 -7.15 -4.89
CA GLY A 20 4.90 -6.36 -4.59
C GLY A 20 3.81 -7.00 -5.41
N GLY A 21 3.00 -7.83 -4.73
CA GLY A 21 2.08 -8.78 -5.33
C GLY A 21 1.45 -8.30 -6.63
N THR A 22 1.32 -9.22 -7.58
CA THR A 22 0.37 -9.11 -8.68
C THR A 22 -0.83 -8.34 -8.16
N ALA A 23 -1.16 -7.17 -8.74
CA ALA A 23 -2.47 -6.60 -8.51
C ALA A 23 -3.43 -7.74 -8.85
N PRO A 24 -4.10 -8.37 -7.87
CA PRO A 24 -5.04 -9.42 -8.21
C PRO A 24 -6.04 -8.74 -9.13
N VAL A 25 -6.45 -9.41 -10.20
CA VAL A 25 -7.74 -9.07 -10.80
C VAL A 25 -8.73 -9.41 -9.69
N LEU A 26 -9.04 -8.43 -8.85
CA LEU A 26 -9.79 -8.63 -7.61
C LEU A 26 -11.11 -9.30 -7.98
N GLY A 27 -11.29 -10.53 -7.52
CA GLY A 27 -12.57 -11.21 -7.66
C GLY A 27 -13.66 -10.38 -6.97
N SER A 28 -14.91 -10.57 -7.40
CA SER A 28 -16.07 -9.85 -6.85
C SER A 28 -16.16 -9.89 -5.31
N VAL A 29 -15.70 -10.98 -4.71
CA VAL A 29 -15.67 -11.18 -3.24
C VAL A 29 -14.58 -10.34 -2.57
N GLU A 30 -13.36 -10.32 -3.11
CA GLU A 30 -12.23 -9.60 -2.51
C GLU A 30 -12.42 -8.08 -2.59
N LEU A 31 -13.01 -7.60 -3.69
CA LEU A 31 -13.43 -6.21 -3.85
C LEU A 31 -14.50 -5.82 -2.83
N LEU A 32 -15.48 -6.70 -2.56
CA LEU A 32 -16.52 -6.46 -1.56
C LEU A 32 -15.93 -6.34 -0.14
N PHE A 33 -15.02 -7.25 0.22
CA PHE A 33 -14.32 -7.19 1.51
C PHE A 33 -13.52 -5.90 1.65
N ALA A 34 -12.74 -5.53 0.63
CA ALA A 34 -11.93 -4.31 0.67
C ALA A 34 -12.79 -3.04 0.80
N ASN A 35 -13.94 -2.97 0.10
CA ASN A 35 -14.88 -1.88 0.24
C ASN A 35 -15.50 -1.83 1.66
N CYS A 36 -15.85 -2.98 2.24
CA CYS A 36 -16.33 -3.06 3.62
C CYS A 36 -15.28 -2.54 4.62
N VAL A 37 -14.01 -2.92 4.45
CA VAL A 37 -12.90 -2.45 5.28
C VAL A 37 -12.75 -0.92 5.21
N ILE A 38 -12.86 -0.33 4.01
CA ILE A 38 -12.83 1.14 3.86
C ILE A 38 -13.98 1.80 4.63
N LEU A 39 -15.20 1.25 4.55
CA LEU A 39 -16.35 1.78 5.28
C LEU A 39 -16.19 1.67 6.80
N LEU A 40 -15.60 0.57 7.29
CA LEU A 40 -15.30 0.40 8.72
C LEU A 40 -14.33 1.49 9.21
N TYR A 41 -13.26 1.77 8.46
CA TYR A 41 -12.34 2.84 8.84
C TYR A 41 -12.94 4.23 8.69
N ASN A 42 -13.83 4.46 7.72
CA ASN A 42 -14.60 5.71 7.67
C ASN A 42 -15.39 5.94 8.96
N ARG A 43 -16.05 4.89 9.47
CA ARG A 43 -16.79 4.98 10.72
C ARG A 43 -15.88 5.21 11.92
N ALA A 44 -14.75 4.50 12.00
CA ALA A 44 -13.77 4.70 13.06
C ALA A 44 -13.24 6.15 13.11
N ILE A 45 -12.95 6.74 11.95
CA ILE A 45 -12.52 8.14 11.82
C ILE A 45 -13.59 9.11 12.30
N GLN A 46 -14.87 8.85 11.99
CA GLN A 46 -15.97 9.68 12.48
C GLN A 46 -16.12 9.62 14.01
N LEU A 47 -15.89 8.44 14.60
CA LEU A 47 -16.00 8.24 16.04
C LEU A 47 -14.82 8.86 16.80
N ASN A 48 -13.60 8.75 16.25
CA ASN A 48 -12.41 9.37 16.80
C ASN A 48 -11.50 9.90 15.69
N PRO A 49 -11.65 11.18 15.29
CA PRO A 49 -10.87 11.75 14.19
C PRO A 49 -9.39 11.97 14.52
N LYS A 50 -9.00 11.83 15.79
CA LYS A 50 -7.61 11.94 16.24
C LYS A 50 -6.90 10.58 16.33
N ASP A 51 -7.63 9.47 16.18
CA ASP A 51 -7.01 8.15 16.11
C ASP A 51 -6.28 8.02 14.77
N THR A 52 -4.98 7.76 14.85
CA THR A 52 -4.10 7.67 13.69
C THR A 52 -4.24 6.33 12.96
N ILE A 53 -4.61 5.26 13.66
CA ILE A 53 -4.62 3.89 13.13
C ILE A 53 -5.62 3.71 11.98
N PRO A 54 -6.88 4.19 12.07
CA PRO A 54 -7.84 4.08 10.98
C PRO A 54 -7.40 4.72 9.66
N TYR A 55 -6.73 5.88 9.73
CA TYR A 55 -6.21 6.57 8.55
C TYR A 55 -5.14 5.74 7.84
N ASN A 56 -4.14 5.24 8.58
CA ASN A 56 -3.11 4.38 8.02
C ASN A 56 -3.70 3.11 7.39
N ASN A 57 -4.62 2.45 8.08
CA ASN A 57 -5.16 1.18 7.61
C ASN A 57 -6.10 1.37 6.41
N ARG A 58 -6.85 2.48 6.34
CA ARG A 58 -7.64 2.84 5.15
C ARG A 58 -6.73 3.15 3.97
N GLY A 59 -5.63 3.86 4.20
CA GLY A 59 -4.61 4.12 3.19
C GLY A 59 -3.98 2.84 2.64
N TYR A 60 -3.58 1.91 3.52
CA TYR A 60 -3.10 0.60 3.14
C TYR A 60 -4.12 -0.19 2.30
N ALA A 61 -5.39 -0.24 2.72
CA ALA A 61 -6.45 -0.91 1.97
C ALA A 61 -6.64 -0.31 0.57
N LYS A 62 -6.65 1.02 0.46
CA LYS A 62 -6.72 1.71 -0.83
C LYS A 62 -5.50 1.45 -1.71
N ASN A 63 -4.30 1.36 -1.14
CA ASN A 63 -3.08 0.99 -1.87
C ASN A 63 -3.23 -0.42 -2.49
N LYS A 64 -3.74 -1.39 -1.73
CA LYS A 64 -4.01 -2.75 -2.23
C LYS A 64 -5.03 -2.79 -3.37
N LEU A 65 -6.01 -1.88 -3.34
CA LEU A 65 -6.99 -1.69 -4.41
C LEU A 65 -6.44 -0.93 -5.63
N GLY A 66 -5.18 -0.50 -5.62
CA GLY A 66 -4.60 0.34 -6.67
C GLY A 66 -5.03 1.80 -6.62
N ASN A 67 -5.83 2.20 -5.62
CA ASN A 67 -6.18 3.60 -5.40
C ASN A 67 -5.05 4.33 -4.64
N TYR A 68 -3.92 4.52 -5.32
CA TYR A 68 -2.72 5.09 -4.74
C TYR A 68 -2.89 6.56 -4.31
N ARG A 69 -3.60 7.37 -5.10
CA ARG A 69 -3.87 8.77 -4.74
C ARG A 69 -4.75 8.86 -3.49
N GLY A 70 -5.81 8.05 -3.43
CA GLY A 70 -6.67 7.98 -2.26
C GLY A 70 -5.96 7.39 -1.02
N ALA A 71 -4.95 6.54 -1.22
CA ALA A 71 -4.11 6.05 -0.14
C ALA A 71 -3.23 7.15 0.45
N ILE A 72 -2.58 7.97 -0.38
CA ILE A 72 -1.78 9.11 0.10
C ILE A 72 -2.64 10.10 0.90
N GLN A 73 -3.84 10.42 0.41
CA GLN A 73 -4.78 11.30 1.11
C GLN A 73 -5.18 10.78 2.50
N ASP A 74 -5.12 9.47 2.73
CA ASP A 74 -5.37 8.88 4.04
C ASP A 74 -4.10 8.79 4.90
N LEU A 75 -2.93 8.62 4.29
CA LEU A 75 -1.66 8.49 5.01
C LEU A 75 -1.12 9.83 5.52
N ASP A 76 -1.37 10.92 4.79
CA ASP A 76 -0.98 12.27 5.19
C ASP A 76 -1.55 12.69 6.57
N PRO A 77 -2.86 12.60 6.83
CA PRO A 77 -3.39 12.93 8.16
C PRO A 77 -2.85 11.99 9.24
N ALA A 78 -2.54 10.73 8.93
CA ALA A 78 -1.92 9.82 9.89
C ALA A 78 -0.54 10.35 10.35
N ILE A 79 0.26 10.82 9.40
CA ILE A 79 1.59 11.41 9.67
C ILE A 79 1.46 12.74 10.43
N GLN A 80 0.48 13.57 10.07
CA GLN A 80 0.24 14.85 10.75
C GLN A 80 -0.21 14.66 12.22
N LEU A 81 -1.09 13.68 12.47
CA LEU A 81 -1.58 13.37 13.81
C LEU A 81 -0.48 12.76 14.69
N TYR A 82 0.33 11.86 14.13
CA TYR A 82 1.44 11.26 14.84
C TYR A 82 2.69 11.18 13.95
N PRO A 83 3.59 12.18 14.03
CA PRO A 83 4.83 12.23 13.24
C PRO A 83 5.80 11.09 13.55
N GLY A 84 5.60 10.33 14.63
CA GLY A 84 6.36 9.13 14.95
C GLY A 84 5.79 7.86 14.30
N PHE A 85 4.73 7.93 13.48
CA PHE A 85 4.08 6.72 12.98
C PHE A 85 4.83 6.08 11.81
N ALA A 86 5.85 5.28 12.12
CA ALA A 86 6.72 4.62 11.12
C ALA A 86 5.96 3.92 9.99
N ALA A 87 4.87 3.21 10.31
CA ALA A 87 4.05 2.50 9.33
C ALA A 87 3.40 3.43 8.30
N ALA A 88 2.96 4.62 8.70
CA ALA A 88 2.34 5.57 7.77
C ALA A 88 3.35 6.12 6.76
N TYR A 89 4.58 6.41 7.20
CA TYR A 89 5.67 6.78 6.28
C TYR A 89 6.01 5.61 5.34
N PHE A 90 6.13 4.38 5.86
CA PHE A 90 6.40 3.22 5.04
C PHE A 90 5.36 3.04 3.93
N TRP A 91 4.07 3.05 4.28
CA TRP A 91 3.01 2.89 3.30
C TRP A 91 2.90 4.06 2.33
N ARG A 92 3.20 5.29 2.76
CA ARG A 92 3.22 6.45 1.85
C ARG A 92 4.38 6.33 0.86
N GLY A 93 5.56 5.93 1.33
CA GLY A 93 6.72 5.70 0.48
C GLY A 93 6.51 4.58 -0.55
N VAL A 94 5.96 3.44 -0.13
CA VAL A 94 5.57 2.34 -1.04
C VAL A 94 4.50 2.80 -2.04
N THR A 95 3.54 3.63 -1.61
CA THR A 95 2.51 4.17 -2.50
C THR A 95 3.11 5.13 -3.54
N SER A 96 4.05 5.98 -3.14
CA SER A 96 4.77 6.90 -4.03
C SER A 96 5.59 6.14 -5.08
N LEU A 97 6.23 5.02 -4.72
CA LEU A 97 6.87 4.13 -5.70
C LEU A 97 5.90 3.62 -6.75
N LYS A 98 4.69 3.21 -6.34
CA LYS A 98 3.65 2.73 -7.26
C LYS A 98 3.12 3.83 -8.20
N LEU A 99 3.25 5.10 -7.80
CA LEU A 99 2.96 6.26 -8.63
C LEU A 99 4.18 6.72 -9.48
N GLY A 100 5.34 6.10 -9.31
CA GLY A 100 6.59 6.48 -9.99
C GLY A 100 7.34 7.64 -9.35
N ASP A 101 6.88 8.16 -8.21
CA ASP A 101 7.56 9.23 -7.47
C ASP A 101 8.64 8.64 -6.56
N ARG A 102 9.82 8.40 -7.15
CA ARG A 102 10.99 7.87 -6.46
C ARG A 102 11.54 8.81 -5.39
N TYR A 103 11.42 10.12 -5.57
CA TYR A 103 11.97 11.10 -4.64
C TYR A 103 11.18 11.12 -3.32
N SER A 104 9.85 11.25 -3.42
CA SER A 104 8.97 11.20 -2.25
C SER A 104 9.05 9.84 -1.58
N ALA A 105 9.10 8.75 -2.37
CA ALA A 105 9.28 7.41 -1.84
C ALA A 105 10.55 7.25 -1.00
N LYS A 106 11.71 7.68 -1.52
CA LYS A 106 12.99 7.60 -0.81
C LYS A 106 12.93 8.36 0.50
N THR A 107 12.39 9.58 0.48
CA THR A 107 12.25 10.44 1.65
C THR A 107 11.45 9.75 2.76
N ASP A 108 10.29 9.22 2.40
CA ASP A 108 9.40 8.56 3.36
C ASP A 108 9.96 7.24 3.89
N LEU A 109 10.56 6.41 3.02
CA LEU A 109 11.16 5.14 3.44
C LEU A 109 12.35 5.38 4.37
N LEU A 110 13.19 6.39 4.12
CA LEU A 110 14.27 6.74 5.04
C LEU A 110 13.73 7.18 6.40
N LYS A 111 12.64 7.96 6.43
CA LYS A 111 12.02 8.35 7.70
C LYS A 111 11.41 7.16 8.44
N ALA A 112 10.77 6.25 7.72
CA ALA A 112 10.23 5.02 8.29
C ALA A 112 11.35 4.17 8.93
N LYS A 113 12.46 3.98 8.21
CA LYS A 113 13.64 3.26 8.71
C LYS A 113 14.19 3.87 10.00
N GLU A 114 14.38 5.18 10.05
CA GLU A 114 14.84 5.90 11.26
C GLU A 114 13.94 5.61 12.47
N LEU A 115 12.62 5.68 12.29
CA LEU A 115 11.64 5.46 13.34
C LEU A 115 11.55 3.99 13.79
N TYR A 116 11.73 3.04 12.88
CA TYR A 116 11.80 1.61 13.23
C TYR A 116 13.09 1.29 13.99
N GLN A 117 14.23 1.87 13.58
CA GLN A 117 15.50 1.73 14.28
C GLN A 117 15.42 2.30 15.70
N SER A 118 14.80 3.47 15.89
CA SER A 118 14.64 4.05 17.23
C SER A 118 13.77 3.20 18.16
N ARG A 119 12.96 2.28 17.61
CA ARG A 119 12.12 1.34 18.36
C ARG A 119 12.75 -0.05 18.53
N GLY A 120 13.90 -0.31 17.92
CA GLY A 120 14.53 -1.63 17.90
C GLY A 120 13.81 -2.64 16.99
N ASP A 121 12.96 -2.19 16.07
CA ASP A 121 12.21 -3.06 15.14
C ASP A 121 13.07 -3.39 13.92
N THR A 122 13.94 -4.41 14.06
CA THR A 122 14.90 -4.82 13.04
C THR A 122 14.25 -5.46 11.81
N GLU A 123 13.10 -6.13 11.98
CA GLU A 123 12.36 -6.78 10.89
C GLU A 123 11.77 -5.74 9.93
N SER A 124 11.10 -4.70 10.47
CA SER A 124 10.58 -3.62 9.66
C SER A 124 11.70 -2.85 8.96
N VAL A 125 12.85 -2.65 9.62
CA VAL A 125 14.03 -2.03 9.01
C VAL A 125 14.52 -2.82 7.79
N ALA A 126 14.70 -4.13 7.93
CA ALA A 126 15.12 -4.98 6.82
C ALA A 126 14.10 -4.96 5.67
N THR A 127 12.81 -4.90 6.00
CA THR A 127 11.74 -4.73 5.01
C THR A 127 11.91 -3.42 4.26
N VAL A 128 12.07 -2.29 4.96
CA VAL A 128 12.26 -0.97 4.33
C VAL A 128 13.52 -0.94 3.46
N GLU A 129 14.61 -1.55 3.89
CA GLU A 129 15.86 -1.64 3.11
C GLU A 129 15.65 -2.36 1.78
N SER A 130 14.85 -3.43 1.76
CA SER A 130 14.49 -4.11 0.52
C SER A 130 13.73 -3.23 -0.47
N TRP A 131 12.99 -2.22 -0.02
CA TRP A 131 12.32 -1.25 -0.91
C TRP A 131 13.27 -0.13 -1.35
N LEU A 132 14.22 0.24 -0.48
CA LEU A 132 15.25 1.24 -0.79
C LEU A 132 16.25 0.74 -1.83
N THR A 133 16.49 -0.57 -1.94
CA THR A 133 17.37 -1.13 -2.99
C THR A 133 16.80 -1.03 -4.40
N ASP A 134 15.47 -0.87 -4.53
CA ASP A 134 14.77 -0.79 -5.81
C ASP A 134 14.67 0.64 -6.38
N LEU A 135 15.13 1.64 -5.59
CA LEU A 135 15.09 3.08 -5.89
C LEU A 135 16.32 3.57 -6.65
#